data_AF-A0AAV2PGJ5-F1
#
_entry.id   AF-A0AAV2PGJ5-F1
#
_cell.length_a   1.000
_cell.length_b   1.000
_cell.length_c   1.000
_cell.angle_alpha   90.00
_cell.angle_beta   90.00
_cell.angle_gamma   90.00
#
_symmetry.space_group_name_H-M   'P 1'
#
loop_
_entity.id
_entity.type
_entity.pdbx_description
1 polymer ?
#
loop_
_entity_poly.entity_id
_entity_poly.type
_entity_poly.pdbx_seq_one_letter_code
_entity_poly.pdbx_strand_id
1 'polypeptide(L)'
;PAKLYSDNAQTFTSAATLLPNHYGTHTPRWQFITPRAPWWGGWWERLVRSVKTSLRKSLGNRSLSKGELETVLCEVEASVHSRPLTRLSDQPGEEGPLTPAHFLLEQPMGAHLPEDELVVSLTAFQLVEKHSARQQCLNKFWEKWHAEYITNLPPIVRNHKAGGSV
;
A
#
# COMPACT_ATOMS: atom_id res chain seq x y z
N PRO A 1 -2.65 15.53 7.23
CA PRO A 1 -1.18 15.54 7.04
C PRO A 1 -0.66 16.97 6.98
N ALA A 2 0.53 17.26 7.50
CA ALA A 2 1.07 18.64 7.52
C ALA A 2 1.68 19.09 6.17
N LYS A 3 2.21 18.15 5.39
CA LYS A 3 2.83 18.38 4.07
C LYS A 3 2.34 17.35 3.07
N LEU A 4 2.24 17.76 1.80
CA LEU A 4 1.91 16.89 0.68
C LEU A 4 2.91 17.10 -0.46
N TYR A 5 3.41 16.02 -1.04
CA TYR A 5 4.37 16.05 -2.15
C TYR A 5 3.74 15.50 -3.42
N SER A 6 4.01 16.13 -4.56
CA SER A 6 3.57 15.64 -5.87
C SER A 6 4.51 16.06 -7.00
N ASP A 7 4.32 15.48 -8.17
CA ASP A 7 4.88 16.02 -9.40
C ASP A 7 4.10 17.27 -9.86
N ASN A 8 4.59 17.89 -10.95
CA ASN A 8 4.01 19.09 -11.54
C ASN A 8 2.87 18.79 -12.53
N ALA A 9 2.17 17.65 -12.43
CA ALA A 9 1.04 17.37 -13.29
C ALA A 9 -0.07 18.42 -13.09
N GLN A 10 -0.79 18.74 -14.17
CA GLN A 10 -1.79 19.81 -14.17
C GLN A 10 -2.87 19.60 -13.10
N THR A 11 -3.30 18.36 -12.90
CA THR A 11 -4.29 17.99 -11.87
C THR A 11 -3.83 18.37 -10.46
N PHE A 12 -2.55 18.17 -10.14
CA PHE A 12 -1.98 18.52 -8.84
C PHE A 12 -1.78 20.02 -8.68
N THR A 13 -1.36 20.73 -9.73
CA THR A 13 -1.25 22.19 -9.70
C THR A 13 -2.60 22.87 -9.50
N SER A 14 -3.65 22.34 -10.14
CA SER A 14 -5.03 22.80 -9.92
C SER A 14 -5.49 22.49 -8.50
N ALA A 15 -5.29 21.25 -8.02
CA ALA A 15 -5.67 20.86 -6.65
C ALA A 15 -4.99 21.75 -5.59
N ALA A 16 -3.69 22.01 -5.73
CA ALA A 16 -2.94 22.87 -4.80
C ALA A 16 -3.51 24.29 -4.70
N THR A 17 -4.12 24.79 -5.78
CA THR A 17 -4.77 26.10 -5.83
C THR A 17 -6.18 26.07 -5.23
N LEU A 18 -6.89 24.96 -5.38
CA LEU A 18 -8.29 24.82 -4.94
C LEU A 18 -8.42 24.44 -3.46
N LEU A 19 -7.51 23.63 -2.93
CA LEU A 19 -7.61 23.14 -1.54
C LEU A 19 -7.69 24.25 -0.48
N PRO A 20 -6.95 25.38 -0.58
CA PRO A 20 -7.09 26.49 0.36
C PRO A 20 -8.53 27.02 0.49
N ASN A 21 -9.31 27.01 -0.58
CA ASN A 21 -10.70 27.48 -0.56
C ASN A 21 -11.63 26.53 0.20
N HIS A 22 -11.30 25.23 0.23
CA HIS A 22 -12.10 24.21 0.89
C HIS A 22 -11.68 23.97 2.34
N TYR A 23 -10.38 23.96 2.62
CA TYR A 23 -9.83 23.54 3.91
C TYR A 23 -9.23 24.71 4.72
N GLY A 24 -9.09 25.90 4.14
CA GLY A 24 -8.59 27.10 4.82
C GLY A 24 -7.24 26.84 5.49
N THR A 25 -7.17 27.12 6.80
CA THR A 25 -5.98 26.91 7.65
C THR A 25 -5.59 25.44 7.82
N HIS A 26 -6.51 24.50 7.55
CA HIS A 26 -6.23 23.06 7.61
C HIS A 26 -5.60 22.51 6.32
N THR A 27 -5.37 23.36 5.32
CA THR A 27 -4.76 22.93 4.06
C THR A 27 -3.32 22.45 4.28
N PRO A 28 -2.98 21.22 3.85
CA PRO A 28 -1.60 20.75 3.92
C PRO A 28 -0.67 21.64 3.10
N ARG A 29 0.56 21.86 3.58
CA ARG A 29 1.56 22.57 2.79
C ARG A 29 1.97 21.72 1.58
N TRP A 30 1.52 22.11 0.39
CA TRP A 30 1.87 21.44 -0.85
C TRP A 30 3.29 21.76 -1.29
N GLN A 31 4.06 20.73 -1.68
CA GLN A 31 5.44 20.85 -2.14
C GLN A 31 5.62 20.06 -3.44
N PHE A 32 5.93 20.77 -4.53
CA PHE A 32 6.19 20.15 -5.82
C PHE A 32 7.65 19.71 -5.93
N ILE A 33 7.87 18.60 -6.63
CA ILE A 33 9.23 18.20 -6.99
C ILE A 33 9.85 19.22 -7.94
N THR A 34 11.17 19.39 -7.85
CA THR A 34 11.94 20.24 -8.77
C THR A 34 11.63 19.83 -10.22
N PRO A 35 11.29 20.79 -11.11
CA PRO A 35 11.09 20.49 -12.52
C PRO A 35 12.30 19.75 -13.09
N ARG A 36 12.06 18.71 -13.90
CA ARG A 36 13.10 17.86 -14.50
C ARG A 36 13.92 17.03 -13.49
N ALA A 37 13.44 16.83 -12.26
CA ALA A 37 14.01 15.90 -11.29
C ALA A 37 13.11 14.66 -11.09
N PRO A 38 12.88 13.82 -12.12
CA PRO A 38 11.95 12.69 -12.03
C PRO A 38 12.38 11.64 -10.99
N TRP A 39 13.67 11.56 -10.68
CA TRP A 39 14.20 10.63 -9.67
C TRP A 39 13.61 10.86 -8.27
N TRP A 40 13.19 12.09 -7.95
CA TRP A 40 12.64 12.43 -6.64
C TRP A 40 11.31 11.71 -6.38
N GLY A 41 10.51 11.52 -7.43
CA GLY A 41 9.27 10.74 -7.38
C GLY A 41 9.42 9.25 -7.66
N GLY A 42 10.62 8.80 -8.02
CA GLY A 42 10.84 7.43 -8.46
C GLY A 42 10.52 6.36 -7.42
N TRP A 43 10.49 6.67 -6.12
CA TRP A 43 10.15 5.69 -5.09
C TRP A 43 8.65 5.38 -5.03
N TRP A 44 7.77 6.39 -5.05
CA TRP A 44 6.32 6.15 -5.08
C TRP A 44 5.89 5.60 -6.44
N GLU A 45 6.53 6.01 -7.53
CA GLU A 45 6.26 5.46 -8.86
C GLU A 45 6.63 3.97 -8.95
N ARG A 46 7.76 3.57 -8.37
CA ARG A 46 8.15 2.15 -8.30
C ARG A 46 7.16 1.34 -7.47
N LEU A 47 6.71 1.87 -6.32
CA LEU A 47 5.69 1.22 -5.50
C LEU A 47 4.37 1.06 -6.26
N VAL A 48 3.88 2.14 -6.90
CA VAL A 48 2.65 2.10 -7.71
C VAL A 48 2.79 1.11 -8.87
N ARG A 49 3.96 1.05 -9.51
CA ARG A 49 4.24 0.10 -10.59
C ARG A 49 4.20 -1.35 -10.12
N SER A 50 4.82 -1.69 -8.98
CA SER A 50 4.84 -3.07 -8.47
C SER A 50 3.43 -3.55 -8.10
N VAL A 51 2.64 -2.69 -7.44
CA VAL A 51 1.24 -2.98 -7.09
C VAL A 51 0.40 -3.21 -8.35
N LYS A 52 0.44 -2.29 -9.32
CA LYS A 52 -0.33 -2.42 -10.57
C LYS A 52 0.07 -3.66 -11.38
N THR A 53 1.36 -3.96 -11.44
CA THR A 53 1.88 -5.12 -12.18
C THR A 53 1.42 -6.41 -11.55
N SER A 54 1.54 -6.53 -10.23
CA SER A 54 1.09 -7.71 -9.49
C SER A 54 -0.44 -7.87 -9.57
N LEU A 55 -1.20 -6.79 -9.42
CA LEU A 55 -2.66 -6.81 -9.53
C LEU A 55 -3.13 -7.30 -10.90
N ARG A 56 -2.57 -6.74 -11.99
CA ARG A 56 -2.88 -7.18 -13.36
C ARG A 56 -2.57 -8.66 -13.57
N LYS A 57 -1.42 -9.12 -13.09
CA LYS A 57 -1.01 -10.53 -13.19
C LYS A 57 -1.88 -11.47 -12.34
N SER A 58 -2.49 -10.99 -11.26
CA SER A 58 -3.37 -11.79 -10.41
C SER A 58 -4.79 -11.89 -10.95
N LEU A 59 -5.30 -10.81 -11.55
CA LEU A 59 -6.60 -10.80 -12.22
C LEU A 59 -6.59 -11.60 -13.53
N GLY A 60 -5.47 -11.59 -14.27
CA GLY A 60 -5.36 -12.26 -15.55
C GLY A 60 -6.39 -11.71 -16.55
N ASN A 61 -7.24 -12.58 -17.10
CA ASN A 61 -8.31 -12.20 -18.04
C ASN A 61 -9.66 -11.92 -17.36
N ARG A 62 -9.73 -11.88 -16.03
CA ARG A 62 -10.99 -11.61 -15.32
C ARG A 62 -11.33 -10.13 -15.37
N SER A 63 -12.58 -9.81 -15.70
CA SER A 63 -13.15 -8.48 -15.52
C SER A 63 -13.92 -8.44 -14.21
N LEU A 64 -13.66 -7.44 -13.37
CA LEU A 64 -14.39 -7.22 -12.12
C LEU A 64 -15.42 -6.11 -12.30
N SER A 65 -16.54 -6.22 -11.59
CA SER A 65 -17.44 -5.07 -11.42
C SER A 65 -16.78 -3.97 -10.57
N LYS A 66 -17.37 -2.77 -10.58
CA LYS A 66 -16.85 -1.63 -9.79
C LYS A 66 -16.70 -1.99 -8.30
N GLY A 67 -17.74 -2.54 -7.68
CA GLY A 67 -17.70 -2.88 -6.24
C GLY A 67 -16.72 -4.02 -5.92
N GLU A 68 -16.58 -4.99 -6.82
CA GLU A 68 -15.57 -6.05 -6.67
C GLU A 68 -14.15 -5.49 -6.78
N LEU A 69 -13.91 -4.56 -7.72
CA LEU A 69 -12.63 -3.90 -7.86
C LEU A 69 -12.29 -3.04 -6.63
N GLU A 70 -13.25 -2.25 -6.13
CA GLU A 70 -13.08 -1.46 -4.91
C GLU A 70 -12.69 -2.34 -3.73
N THR A 71 -13.40 -3.46 -3.53
CA THR A 71 -13.08 -4.41 -2.45
C THR A 71 -11.69 -5.00 -2.60
N VAL A 72 -11.32 -5.45 -3.80
CA VAL A 72 -9.99 -6.01 -4.07
C VAL A 72 -8.90 -4.97 -3.84
N LEU A 73 -9.14 -3.70 -4.20
CA LEU A 73 -8.19 -2.62 -3.97
C LEU A 73 -7.99 -2.33 -2.48
N CYS A 74 -9.05 -2.37 -1.67
CA CYS A 74 -8.93 -2.22 -0.21
C CYS A 74 -8.11 -3.36 0.42
N GLU A 75 -8.32 -4.61 -0.01
CA GLU A 75 -7.55 -5.75 0.49
C GLU A 75 -6.08 -5.72 0.02
N VAL A 76 -5.83 -5.23 -1.20
CA VAL A 76 -4.47 -4.99 -1.73
C VAL A 76 -3.78 -3.87 -0.93
N GLU A 77 -4.49 -2.78 -0.64
CA GLU A 77 -3.98 -1.70 0.21
C GLU A 77 -3.58 -2.23 1.58
N ALA A 78 -4.46 -3.03 2.21
CA ALA A 78 -4.18 -3.66 3.50
C ALA A 78 -2.91 -4.52 3.46
N SER A 79 -2.74 -5.29 2.39
CA SER A 79 -1.55 -6.12 2.15
C SER A 79 -0.28 -5.27 1.98
N VAL A 80 -0.33 -4.19 1.21
CA VAL A 80 0.82 -3.30 1.01
C VAL A 80 1.20 -2.60 2.31
N HIS A 81 0.23 -2.28 3.16
CA HIS A 81 0.44 -1.66 4.47
C HIS A 81 0.88 -2.64 5.56
N SER A 82 0.63 -3.94 5.42
CA SER A 82 1.14 -4.99 6.32
C SER A 82 2.54 -5.48 5.95
N ARG A 83 3.16 -4.95 4.87
CA ARG A 83 4.49 -5.36 4.45
C ARG A 83 5.55 -5.12 5.54
N PRO A 84 6.53 -6.03 5.72
CA PRO A 84 7.62 -5.81 6.65
C PRO A 84 8.56 -4.69 6.15
N LEU A 85 8.90 -3.75 7.02
CA LEU A 85 9.94 -2.73 6.80
C LEU A 85 11.26 -3.14 7.45
N THR A 86 11.21 -3.53 8.73
CA THR A 86 12.38 -3.99 9.49
C THR A 86 11.96 -4.97 10.58
N ARG A 87 12.90 -5.81 11.03
CA ARG A 87 12.72 -6.61 12.25
C ARG A 87 12.91 -5.71 13.47
N LEU A 88 12.14 -5.98 14.53
CA LEU A 88 12.24 -5.30 15.82
C LEU A 88 13.17 -6.05 16.78
N SER A 89 13.21 -7.38 16.69
CA SER A 89 14.06 -8.26 17.50
C SER A 89 14.79 -9.30 16.64
N ASP A 90 15.97 -9.70 17.11
CA ASP A 90 16.76 -10.82 16.56
C ASP A 90 16.41 -12.16 17.23
N GLN A 91 15.59 -12.15 18.29
CA GLN A 91 15.19 -13.36 19.02
C GLN A 91 14.06 -14.10 18.28
N PRO A 92 14.18 -15.41 18.06
CA PRO A 92 13.11 -16.20 17.48
C PRO A 92 11.93 -16.29 18.47
N GLY A 93 10.84 -15.60 18.17
CA GLY A 93 9.57 -15.70 18.92
C GLY A 93 9.03 -14.41 19.52
N GLU A 94 9.80 -13.32 19.50
CA GLU A 94 9.34 -12.02 20.00
C GLU A 94 9.17 -11.01 18.86
N GLU A 95 7.96 -10.44 18.82
CA GLU A 95 7.49 -9.30 18.02
C GLU A 95 7.52 -9.47 16.49
N GLY A 96 6.35 -9.26 15.86
CA GLY A 96 6.20 -9.22 14.41
C GLY A 96 7.04 -8.08 13.79
N PRO A 97 7.33 -8.12 12.47
CA PRO A 97 8.10 -7.06 11.84
C PRO A 97 7.39 -5.70 11.95
N LEU A 98 8.17 -4.61 11.97
CA LEU A 98 7.63 -3.26 11.86
C LEU A 98 7.00 -3.08 10.48
N THR A 99 5.73 -2.71 10.43
CA THR A 99 4.98 -2.51 9.18
C THR A 99 4.56 -1.05 9.01
N PRO A 100 4.27 -0.58 7.78
CA PRO A 100 3.66 0.74 7.58
C PRO A 100 2.37 0.94 8.38
N ALA A 101 1.55 -0.10 8.52
CA ALA A 101 0.32 -0.06 9.30
C ALA A 101 0.57 0.35 10.75
N HIS A 102 1.68 -0.04 11.37
CA HIS A 102 2.03 0.38 12.73
C HIS A 102 2.19 1.90 12.86
N PHE A 103 2.59 2.61 11.79
CA PHE A 103 2.70 4.07 11.80
C PHE A 103 1.39 4.79 11.49
N LEU A 104 0.49 4.14 10.76
CA LEU A 104 -0.78 4.74 10.31
C LEU A 104 -1.93 4.48 11.28
N LEU A 105 -1.92 3.31 11.94
CA LEU A 105 -3.03 2.79 12.73
C LEU A 105 -2.61 2.38 14.15
N GLU A 106 -1.33 2.55 14.51
CA GLU A 106 -0.73 2.12 15.80
C GLU A 106 -0.84 0.61 16.10
N GLN A 107 -1.41 -0.19 15.17
CA GLN A 107 -1.60 -1.63 15.29
C GLN A 107 -1.41 -2.34 13.94
N PRO A 108 -1.05 -3.64 13.92
CA PRO A 108 -1.06 -4.43 12.71
C PRO A 108 -2.49 -4.50 12.16
N MET A 109 -2.62 -4.35 10.83
CA MET A 109 -3.94 -4.26 10.20
C MET A 109 -4.68 -5.61 10.29
N GLY A 110 -5.64 -5.70 11.20
CA GLY A 110 -6.72 -6.68 11.16
C GLY A 110 -7.88 -6.09 10.37
N ALA A 111 -8.46 -6.87 9.46
CA ALA A 111 -9.54 -6.46 8.57
C ALA A 111 -10.80 -6.05 9.35
N HIS A 112 -10.86 -4.82 9.86
CA HIS A 112 -12.08 -4.23 10.37
C HIS A 112 -12.78 -3.50 9.21
N LEU A 113 -13.61 -4.25 8.49
CA LEU A 113 -14.52 -3.67 7.50
C LEU A 113 -15.66 -2.96 8.26
N PRO A 114 -16.04 -1.74 7.89
CA PRO A 114 -17.31 -1.19 8.34
C PRO A 114 -18.44 -2.09 7.84
N GLU A 115 -19.33 -2.51 8.75
CA GLU A 115 -20.57 -3.20 8.42
C GLU A 115 -21.51 -2.21 7.72
N ASP A 116 -21.37 -2.06 6.41
CA ASP A 116 -22.46 -1.51 5.61
C ASP A 116 -23.53 -2.60 5.46
N GLU A 117 -24.76 -2.30 5.91
CA GLU A 117 -25.94 -3.12 5.66
C GLU A 117 -26.22 -3.17 4.15
N LEU A 118 -25.55 -4.10 3.46
CA LEU A 118 -25.87 -4.42 2.08
C LEU A 118 -27.12 -5.29 2.06
N VAL A 119 -28.19 -4.80 1.44
CA VAL A 119 -29.33 -5.61 1.03
C VAL A 119 -28.85 -6.55 -0.09
N VAL A 120 -28.32 -7.70 0.30
CA VAL A 120 -27.76 -8.67 -0.62
C VAL A 120 -28.90 -9.52 -1.20
N SER A 121 -29.19 -9.36 -2.49
CA SER A 121 -30.10 -10.22 -3.26
C SER A 121 -29.46 -11.55 -3.71
N LEU A 122 -28.26 -11.88 -3.18
CA LEU A 122 -27.50 -13.08 -3.51
C LEU A 122 -27.75 -14.20 -2.50
N THR A 123 -27.67 -15.44 -2.97
CA THR A 123 -27.74 -16.60 -2.09
C THR A 123 -26.42 -16.80 -1.32
N ALA A 124 -26.48 -17.47 -0.17
CA ALA A 124 -25.30 -17.79 0.63
C ALA A 124 -24.20 -18.52 -0.18
N PHE A 125 -24.59 -19.40 -1.10
CA PHE A 125 -23.65 -20.11 -1.98
C PHE A 125 -22.89 -19.15 -2.92
N GLN A 126 -23.59 -18.21 -3.55
CA GLN A 126 -22.97 -17.21 -4.44
C GLN A 126 -22.00 -16.30 -3.68
N LEU A 127 -22.31 -15.96 -2.43
CA LEU A 127 -21.42 -15.17 -1.57
C LEU A 127 -20.13 -15.93 -1.25
N VAL A 128 -20.23 -17.22 -0.91
CA VAL A 128 -19.06 -18.07 -0.65
C VAL A 128 -18.20 -18.23 -1.90
N GLU A 129 -18.81 -18.44 -3.06
CA GLU A 129 -18.08 -18.55 -4.33
C GLU A 129 -17.33 -17.25 -4.67
N LYS A 130 -18.01 -16.09 -4.56
CA LYS A 130 -17.38 -14.79 -4.76
C LYS A 130 -16.25 -14.52 -3.78
N HIS A 131 -16.44 -14.84 -2.49
CA HIS A 131 -15.41 -14.70 -1.47
C HIS A 131 -14.20 -15.59 -1.77
N SER A 132 -14.42 -16.86 -2.14
CA SER A 132 -13.36 -17.79 -2.51
C SER A 132 -12.58 -17.30 -3.74
N ALA A 133 -13.28 -16.83 -4.77
CA ALA A 133 -12.64 -16.27 -5.97
C ALA A 133 -11.80 -15.02 -5.65
N ARG A 134 -12.27 -14.18 -4.72
CA ARG A 134 -11.55 -13.01 -4.23
C ARG A 134 -10.29 -13.41 -3.46
N GLN A 135 -10.40 -14.31 -2.49
CA GLN A 135 -9.26 -14.82 -1.72
C GLN A 135 -8.19 -15.45 -2.61
N GLN A 136 -8.58 -16.22 -3.63
CA GLN A 136 -7.63 -16.76 -4.61
C GLN A 136 -6.89 -15.67 -5.38
N CYS A 137 -7.57 -14.58 -5.73
CA CYS A 137 -6.93 -13.44 -6.40
C CYS A 137 -5.94 -12.73 -5.47
N LEU A 138 -6.31 -12.53 -4.21
CA LEU A 138 -5.45 -11.93 -3.19
C LEU A 138 -4.22 -12.76 -2.89
N ASN A 139 -4.37 -14.08 -2.72
CA ASN A 139 -3.24 -14.97 -2.46
C ASN A 139 -2.24 -14.91 -3.63
N LYS A 140 -2.75 -14.98 -4.87
CA LYS A 140 -1.91 -14.80 -6.07
C LYS A 140 -1.24 -13.43 -6.12
N PHE A 141 -1.95 -12.37 -5.71
CA PHE A 141 -1.39 -11.03 -5.60
C PHE A 141 -0.27 -10.99 -4.57
N TRP A 142 -0.52 -11.49 -3.36
CA TRP A 142 0.44 -11.51 -2.27
C TRP A 142 1.71 -12.27 -2.67
N GLU A 143 1.58 -13.49 -3.19
CA GLU A 143 2.72 -14.29 -3.63
C GLU A 143 3.60 -13.55 -4.64
N LYS A 144 2.98 -12.97 -5.68
CA LYS A 144 3.68 -12.25 -6.74
C LYS A 144 4.30 -10.94 -6.24
N TRP A 145 3.50 -10.16 -5.53
CA TRP A 145 3.91 -8.85 -5.06
C TRP A 145 4.98 -8.94 -3.97
N HIS A 146 4.83 -9.88 -3.03
CA HIS A 146 5.81 -10.13 -1.98
C HIS A 146 7.15 -10.60 -2.58
N ALA A 147 7.12 -11.53 -3.55
CA ALA A 147 8.34 -11.96 -4.23
C ALA A 147 9.04 -10.79 -4.96
N GLU A 148 8.28 -9.95 -5.67
CA GLU A 148 8.81 -8.76 -6.33
C GLU A 148 9.33 -7.72 -5.31
N TYR A 149 8.64 -7.53 -4.19
CA TYR A 149 9.05 -6.60 -3.15
C TYR A 149 10.36 -7.02 -2.50
N ILE A 150 10.45 -8.26 -2.02
CA ILE A 150 11.64 -8.78 -1.33
C ILE A 150 12.86 -8.78 -2.26
N THR A 151 12.70 -9.15 -3.53
CA THR A 151 13.80 -9.14 -4.50
C THR A 151 14.30 -7.74 -4.84
N ASN A 152 13.47 -6.70 -4.66
CA ASN A 152 13.85 -5.30 -4.85
C ASN A 152 14.33 -4.60 -3.57
N LEU A 153 14.38 -5.29 -2.43
CA LEU A 153 14.95 -4.74 -1.21
C LEU A 153 16.48 -4.68 -1.32
N PRO A 154 17.12 -3.60 -0.83
CA PRO A 154 18.57 -3.58 -0.71
C PRO A 154 19.04 -4.73 0.18
N PRO A 155 20.18 -5.37 -0.14
CA PRO A 155 20.77 -6.35 0.77
C PRO A 155 21.05 -5.70 2.13
N ILE A 156 20.79 -6.44 3.20
CA ILE A 156 21.05 -5.97 4.57
C ILE A 156 22.55 -5.73 4.71
N VAL A 157 22.97 -4.47 4.75
CA VAL A 157 24.35 -4.10 5.07
C VAL A 157 24.50 -4.21 6.59
N ARG A 158 25.06 -5.34 7.06
CA ARG A 158 25.47 -5.47 8.46
C ARG A 158 26.69 -4.58 8.68
N ASN A 159 26.47 -3.38 9.21
CA ASN A 159 27.56 -2.57 9.75
C ASN A 159 28.09 -3.25 11.02
N HIS A 160 29.02 -4.19 10.87
CA HIS A 160 29.89 -4.58 11.97
C HIS A 160 30.77 -3.39 12.30
N LYS A 161 30.38 -2.59 13.31
CA LYS A 161 31.38 -1.92 14.12
C LYS A 161 32.14 -3.01 14.86
N ALA A 162 33.18 -3.54 14.21
CA ALA A 162 34.24 -4.22 14.93
C ALA A 162 34.81 -3.19 15.90
N GLY A 163 34.51 -3.36 17.19
CA GLY A 163 35.23 -2.69 18.25
C GLY A 163 36.69 -3.11 18.17
N GLY A 164 37.52 -2.30 17.53
CA GLY A 164 38.95 -2.35 17.68
C GLY A 164 39.34 -1.51 18.88
N SER A 165 39.45 -2.15 20.04
CA SER A 165 40.33 -1.65 21.09
C SER A 165 41.77 -1.77 20.60
N VAL A 166 42.47 -0.64 20.49
CA VAL A 166 43.86 -0.46 20.93
C VAL A 166 43.98 0.97 21.46
#